data_AF-A0A7S1RBU4-F1
#
_entry.id   AF-A0A7S1RBU4-F1
#
_cell.length_a   1.000
_cell.length_b   1.000
_cell.length_c   1.000
_cell.angle_alpha   90.00
_cell.angle_beta   90.00
_cell.angle_gamma   90.00
#
_symmetry.space_group_name_H-M   'P 1'
#
loop_
_entity.id
_entity.type
_entity.pdbx_description
1 polymer ?
#
loop_
_entity_poly.entity_id
_entity_poly.type
_entity_poly.pdbx_seq_one_letter_code
_entity_poly.pdbx_strand_id
1 'polypeptide(L)'
;WLKPRPRDATPPQRSDRATAEMTSVVDTKVAVRAFKGCVKEKGGEACSAERKAVVLGVAAATKSECAPFVEDFFSCFAHRYSLSSCNDATVSKMLKCQEQFSGSLLSK
;
A
#
# COMPACT_ATOMS: atom_id res chain seq x y z
N TRP A 1 24.61 25.42 -30.53
CA TRP A 1 23.83 26.53 -29.94
C TRP A 1 22.39 26.07 -29.71
N LEU A 2 22.17 25.31 -28.63
CA LEU A 2 20.84 24.80 -28.28
C LEU A 2 20.01 25.91 -27.63
N LYS A 3 18.83 26.15 -28.18
CA LYS A 3 17.83 27.07 -27.66
C LYS A 3 17.15 26.42 -26.45
N PRO A 4 17.11 27.02 -25.26
CA PRO A 4 16.44 26.44 -24.10
C PRO A 4 14.92 26.46 -24.28
N ARG A 5 14.25 25.33 -23.96
CA ARG A 5 12.79 25.27 -23.87
C ARG A 5 12.31 26.05 -22.63
N PRO A 6 11.14 26.71 -22.69
CA PRO A 6 10.53 27.34 -21.52
C PRO A 6 10.14 26.28 -20.48
N ARG A 7 10.39 26.60 -19.20
CA ARG A 7 9.86 25.87 -18.05
C ARG A 7 8.37 26.15 -17.98
N ASP A 8 7.55 25.18 -18.36
CA ASP A 8 6.14 25.15 -17.97
C ASP A 8 6.06 25.14 -16.44
N ALA A 9 5.55 26.24 -15.90
CA ALA A 9 5.25 26.41 -14.50
C ALA A 9 3.97 25.62 -14.19
N THR A 10 4.12 24.34 -13.83
CA THR A 10 3.02 23.60 -13.22
C THR A 10 2.71 24.24 -11.86
N PRO A 11 1.47 24.67 -11.58
CA PRO A 11 1.10 25.21 -10.29
C PRO A 11 1.29 24.13 -9.20
N PRO A 12 1.56 24.53 -7.93
CA PRO A 12 1.80 23.58 -6.85
C PRO A 12 0.57 22.70 -6.68
N GLN A 13 0.77 21.39 -6.85
CA GLN A 13 -0.24 20.38 -6.60
C GLN A 13 -0.83 20.60 -5.21
N ARG A 14 -2.11 20.92 -5.23
CA ARG A 14 -2.96 21.09 -4.07
C ARG A 14 -2.83 19.84 -3.21
N SER A 15 -2.67 20.10 -1.93
CA SER A 15 -2.63 19.15 -0.84
C SER A 15 -3.89 18.26 -0.84
N ASP A 16 -3.96 17.26 -1.72
CA ASP A 16 -4.68 16.01 -1.47
C ASP A 16 -3.85 15.22 -0.46
N ARG A 17 -3.78 15.77 0.75
CA ARG A 17 -3.83 14.94 1.94
C ARG A 17 -5.20 14.28 1.82
N ALA A 18 -5.27 13.22 1.03
CA ALA A 18 -6.21 12.16 1.28
C ALA A 18 -6.05 11.94 2.77
N THR A 19 -7.06 12.35 3.52
CA THR A 19 -7.43 11.63 4.71
C THR A 19 -7.36 10.18 4.28
N ALA A 20 -6.23 9.54 4.56
CA ALA A 20 -6.23 8.14 4.89
C ALA A 20 -7.10 8.10 6.13
N GLU A 21 -8.42 8.23 5.92
CA GLU A 21 -9.41 7.72 6.83
C GLU A 21 -8.87 6.37 7.21
N MET A 22 -8.81 6.14 8.52
CA MET A 22 -8.34 4.91 9.10
C MET A 22 -9.26 3.81 8.57
N THR A 23 -8.95 3.31 7.37
CA THR A 23 -9.72 2.32 6.66
C THR A 23 -9.51 1.06 7.45
N SER A 24 -10.53 0.72 8.22
CA SER A 24 -10.45 -0.47 9.04
C SER A 24 -10.31 -1.69 8.13
N VAL A 25 -9.82 -2.79 8.70
CA VAL A 25 -9.82 -4.10 8.05
C VAL A 25 -11.23 -4.45 7.54
N VAL A 26 -12.27 -3.98 8.24
CA VAL A 26 -13.68 -4.19 7.86
C VAL A 26 -14.04 -3.38 6.61
N ASP A 27 -13.69 -2.09 6.56
CA ASP A 27 -13.94 -1.23 5.39
C ASP A 27 -13.22 -1.77 4.15
N THR A 28 -12.00 -2.26 4.34
CA THR A 28 -11.23 -2.91 3.29
C THR A 28 -11.94 -4.16 2.77
N LYS A 29 -12.51 -5.00 3.64
CA LYS A 29 -13.32 -6.15 3.22
C LYS A 29 -14.59 -5.75 2.46
N VAL A 30 -15.24 -4.65 2.86
CA VAL A 30 -16.39 -4.12 2.12
C VAL A 30 -15.96 -3.66 0.73
N ALA A 31 -14.85 -2.92 0.61
CA ALA A 31 -14.29 -2.51 -0.68
C ALA A 31 -13.94 -3.72 -1.57
N VAL A 32 -13.37 -4.78 -1.01
CA VAL A 32 -13.07 -6.03 -1.75
C VAL A 32 -14.34 -6.67 -2.30
N ARG A 33 -15.43 -6.71 -1.51
CA ARG A 33 -16.73 -7.24 -1.98
C ARG A 33 -17.32 -6.37 -3.09
N ALA A 34 -17.27 -5.05 -2.93
CA ALA A 34 -17.74 -4.11 -3.95
C ALA A 34 -16.96 -4.28 -5.27
N PHE A 35 -15.63 -4.41 -5.19
CA PHE A 35 -14.79 -4.67 -6.35
C PHE A 35 -15.13 -6.01 -7.02
N LYS A 36 -15.29 -7.09 -6.26
CA LYS A 36 -15.71 -8.39 -6.79
C LYS A 36 -17.08 -8.33 -7.48
N GLY A 37 -18.03 -7.60 -6.89
CA GLY A 37 -19.35 -7.35 -7.49
C GLY A 37 -19.23 -6.60 -8.82
N CYS A 38 -18.50 -5.49 -8.83
CA CYS A 38 -18.26 -4.71 -10.04
C CYS A 38 -17.60 -5.54 -11.14
N VAL A 39 -16.55 -6.31 -10.82
CA VAL A 39 -15.82 -7.14 -11.79
C VAL A 39 -16.74 -8.19 -12.41
N LYS A 40 -17.64 -8.77 -11.60
CA LYS A 40 -18.64 -9.74 -12.07
C LYS A 40 -19.65 -9.13 -13.03
N GLU A 41 -20.04 -7.87 -12.83
CA GLU A 41 -21.06 -7.19 -13.63
C GLU A 41 -20.50 -6.51 -14.89
N LYS A 42 -19.36 -5.82 -14.77
CA LYS A 42 -18.86 -4.88 -15.78
C LYS A 42 -17.48 -5.25 -16.34
N GLY A 43 -16.83 -6.27 -15.78
CA GLY A 43 -15.46 -6.63 -16.11
C GLY A 43 -14.42 -5.76 -15.39
N GLY A 44 -13.18 -6.26 -15.28
CA GLY A 44 -12.16 -5.69 -14.40
C GLY A 44 -11.63 -4.30 -14.78
N GLU A 45 -11.76 -3.89 -16.04
CA GLU A 45 -11.30 -2.57 -16.52
C GLU A 45 -12.27 -1.45 -16.12
N ALA A 46 -13.57 -1.75 -16.03
CA ALA A 46 -14.60 -0.78 -15.67
C ALA A 46 -14.64 -0.45 -14.17
N CYS A 47 -13.92 -1.23 -13.34
CA CYS A 47 -13.95 -1.15 -11.87
C CYS A 47 -12.73 -0.45 -11.27
N SER A 48 -12.23 0.59 -11.94
CA SER A 48 -11.01 1.29 -11.53
C SER A 48 -11.15 2.02 -10.19
N ALA A 49 -12.34 2.54 -9.88
CA ALA A 49 -12.64 3.21 -8.62
C ALA A 49 -12.62 2.22 -7.44
N GLU A 50 -13.32 1.09 -7.57
CA GLU A 50 -13.37 0.04 -6.56
C GLU A 50 -12.00 -0.62 -6.39
N ARG A 51 -11.25 -0.81 -7.49
CA ARG A 51 -9.86 -1.28 -7.44
C ARG A 51 -8.99 -0.32 -6.63
N LYS A 52 -9.09 0.98 -6.87
CA LYS A 52 -8.34 2.00 -6.12
C LYS A 52 -8.68 1.95 -4.63
N ALA A 53 -9.97 1.82 -4.29
CA ALA A 53 -10.42 1.69 -2.90
C ALA A 53 -9.85 0.43 -2.22
N VAL A 54 -9.85 -0.71 -2.92
CA VAL A 54 -9.22 -1.95 -2.42
C VAL A 54 -7.73 -1.77 -2.18
N VAL A 55 -7.00 -1.22 -3.15
CA VAL A 55 -5.55 -1.02 -3.03
C VAL A 55 -5.21 -0.09 -1.86
N LEU A 56 -5.94 1.02 -1.71
CA LEU A 56 -5.74 1.95 -0.61
C LEU A 56 -6.06 1.31 0.75
N GLY A 57 -7.17 0.56 0.84
CA GLY A 57 -7.55 -0.14 2.07
C GLY A 57 -6.54 -1.21 2.47
N VAL A 58 -6.14 -2.07 1.52
CA VAL A 58 -5.13 -3.11 1.76
C VAL A 58 -3.80 -2.50 2.16
N ALA A 59 -3.35 -1.43 1.49
CA ALA A 59 -2.10 -0.76 1.83
C ALA A 59 -2.14 -0.15 3.24
N ALA A 60 -3.23 0.53 3.62
CA ALA A 60 -3.39 1.11 4.94
C ALA A 60 -3.42 0.04 6.04
N ALA A 61 -4.22 -1.02 5.83
CA ALA A 61 -4.33 -2.13 6.78
C ALA A 61 -3.02 -2.94 6.87
N THR A 62 -2.32 -3.15 5.76
CA THR A 62 -1.02 -3.84 5.78
C THR A 62 0.03 -3.01 6.53
N LYS A 63 0.00 -1.68 6.36
CA LYS A 63 0.89 -0.77 7.08
C LYS A 63 0.64 -0.83 8.59
N SER A 64 -0.61 -0.89 9.05
CA SER A 64 -0.91 -0.98 10.48
C SER A 64 -0.56 -2.34 11.07
N GLU A 65 -0.93 -3.43 10.40
CA GLU A 65 -0.75 -4.79 10.92
C GLU A 65 0.71 -5.28 10.83
N CYS A 66 1.46 -4.84 9.81
CA CYS A 66 2.87 -5.19 9.65
C CYS A 66 3.84 -4.12 10.18
N ALA A 67 3.34 -3.08 10.85
CA ALA A 67 4.15 -2.00 11.44
C ALA A 67 5.39 -2.48 12.22
N PRO A 68 5.29 -3.46 13.17
CA PRO A 68 6.46 -3.87 13.95
C PRO A 68 7.58 -4.45 13.08
N PHE A 69 7.24 -5.22 12.03
CA PHE A 69 8.25 -5.79 11.13
C PHE A 69 8.88 -4.74 10.21
N VAL A 70 8.12 -3.69 9.87
CA VAL A 70 8.61 -2.56 9.09
C VAL A 70 9.57 -1.71 9.93
N GLU A 71 9.25 -1.47 11.21
CA GLU A 71 10.12 -0.77 12.15
C GLU A 71 11.42 -1.54 12.41
N ASP A 72 11.35 -2.87 12.56
CA ASP A 72 12.53 -3.74 12.66
C ASP A 72 13.40 -3.64 11.40
N PHE A 73 12.79 -3.67 10.22
CA PHE A 73 13.49 -3.49 8.95
C PHE A 73 14.19 -2.13 8.88
N PHE A 74 13.51 -1.04 9.21
CA PHE A 74 14.10 0.29 9.17
C PHE A 74 15.21 0.47 10.20
N SER A 75 15.06 -0.14 11.38
CA SER A 75 16.11 -0.16 12.40
C SER A 75 17.35 -0.88 11.87
N CYS A 76 17.18 -2.07 11.27
CA CYS A 76 18.28 -2.79 10.64
C CYS A 76 18.91 -2.03 9.48
N PHE A 77 18.09 -1.41 8.64
CA PHE A 77 18.55 -0.62 7.50
C PHE A 77 19.37 0.60 7.95
N ALA A 78 18.92 1.33 8.97
CA ALA A 78 19.64 2.47 9.54
C ALA A 78 21.03 2.08 10.05
N HIS A 79 21.17 0.86 10.57
CA HIS A 79 22.44 0.30 11.03
C HIS A 79 23.20 -0.49 9.94
N ARG A 80 22.80 -0.43 8.67
CA ARG A 80 23.39 -1.22 7.57
C ARG A 80 23.50 -2.72 7.89
N TYR A 81 22.53 -3.26 8.60
CA TYR A 81 22.51 -4.67 9.04
C TYR A 81 23.70 -5.08 9.92
N SER A 82 24.35 -4.13 10.60
CA SER A 82 25.49 -4.41 11.49
C SER A 82 25.11 -4.94 12.87
N LEU A 83 23.84 -4.88 13.26
CA LEU A 83 23.36 -5.43 14.53
C LEU A 83 23.23 -6.95 14.42
N SER A 84 23.57 -7.67 15.50
CA SER A 84 23.44 -9.13 15.56
C SER A 84 21.99 -9.64 15.42
N SER A 85 21.01 -8.78 15.70
CA SER A 85 19.59 -9.04 15.50
C SER A 85 19.12 -8.92 14.05
N CYS A 86 19.92 -8.31 13.18
CA CYS A 86 19.57 -8.07 11.78
C CYS A 86 20.05 -9.21 10.89
N ASN A 87 19.15 -10.13 10.59
CA ASN A 87 19.40 -11.27 9.71
C ASN A 87 18.32 -11.36 8.64
N ASP A 88 18.42 -12.35 7.75
CA ASP A 88 17.44 -12.60 6.69
C ASP A 88 16.01 -12.82 7.20
N ALA A 89 15.86 -13.17 8.49
CA ALA A 89 14.54 -13.30 9.10
C ALA A 89 13.83 -11.95 9.25
N THR A 90 14.53 -10.81 9.35
CA THR A 90 13.89 -9.48 9.47
C THR A 90 13.09 -9.15 8.22
N VAL A 91 13.70 -9.28 7.03
CA VAL A 91 12.99 -9.05 5.75
C VAL A 91 11.93 -10.13 5.52
N SER A 92 12.26 -11.39 5.84
CA SER A 92 11.32 -12.51 5.66
C SER A 92 10.06 -12.37 6.52
N LYS A 93 10.17 -11.91 7.77
CA LYS A 93 9.01 -11.66 8.65
C LYS A 93 8.11 -10.57 8.08
N MET A 94 8.69 -9.48 7.58
CA MET A 94 7.95 -8.40 6.93
C MET A 94 7.19 -8.91 5.69
N LEU A 95 7.87 -9.61 4.77
CA LEU A 95 7.24 -10.13 3.56
C LEU A 95 6.15 -11.17 3.86
N LYS A 96 6.38 -12.07 4.83
CA LYS A 96 5.38 -13.04 5.27
C LYS A 96 4.14 -12.37 5.86
N CYS A 97 4.31 -11.30 6.64
CA CYS A 97 3.18 -10.54 7.15
C CYS A 97 2.35 -9.95 6.00
N GLN A 98 3.00 -9.31 5.03
CA GLN A 98 2.31 -8.74 3.87
C GLN A 98 1.56 -9.80 3.06
N GLU A 99 2.20 -10.95 2.79
CA GLU A 99 1.61 -12.05 2.04
C GLU A 99 0.41 -12.66 2.77
N GLN A 100 0.57 -13.03 4.04
CA GLN A 100 -0.50 -13.66 4.83
C GLN A 100 -1.68 -12.71 5.04
N PHE A 101 -1.40 -11.43 5.32
CA PHE A 101 -2.44 -10.46 5.62
C PHE A 101 -3.21 -10.04 4.36
N SER A 102 -2.51 -9.70 3.28
CA SER A 102 -3.16 -9.38 2.00
C SER A 102 -3.90 -10.59 1.42
N GLY A 103 -3.31 -11.79 1.54
CA GLY A 103 -3.97 -13.03 1.18
C GLY A 103 -5.26 -13.25 1.97
N SER A 104 -5.24 -13.04 3.28
CA SER A 104 -6.43 -13.15 4.13
C SER A 104 -7.52 -12.13 3.75
N LEU A 105 -7.13 -10.88 3.49
CA LEU A 105 -8.05 -9.81 3.10
C LEU A 105 -8.71 -10.02 1.74
N LEU A 106 -7.96 -10.56 0.77
CA LEU A 106 -8.45 -10.81 -0.58
C LEU A 106 -9.16 -12.16 -0.70
N SER A 107 -8.87 -13.09 0.21
CA SER A 107 -9.54 -14.37 0.30
C SER A 107 -11.01 -14.22 0.73
N LYS A 108 -11.88 -14.95 0.03
CA LYS A 108 -13.35 -14.94 0.14
C LYS A 108 -14.02 -13.64 -0.30
#